data_AF-A0A7C9LWL3-F1
#
_entry.id   AF-A0A7C9LWL3-F1
#
_cell.length_a   1.000
_cell.length_b   1.000
_cell.length_c   1.000
_cell.angle_alpha   90.00
_cell.angle_beta   90.00
_cell.angle_gamma   90.00
#
_symmetry.space_group_name_H-M   'P 1'
#
loop_
_entity.id
_entity.type
_entity.pdbx_description
1 polymer ?
#
loop_
_entity_poly.entity_id
_entity_poly.type
_entity_poly.pdbx_seq_one_letter_code
_entity_poly.pdbx_strand_id
1 'polypeptide(L)'
;MNRRIFVAVALMVAAPAFAQQAAKPAPQPALQGGPDATFAAWDKDGNGTLSKDEFRAGWLATREDLALRRLRTEFARHDADKSGKLEAGEYAKLALVQRAGTSAPAMTAFDKDKDGGLQFAEYLEFVKVAGAQQQPRAAAPKAK
;
A
#
# COMPACT_ATOMS: atom_id res chain seq x y z
N MET A 1 -46.41 -54.88 -2.46
CA MET A 1 -47.80 -54.67 -2.03
C MET A 1 -47.89 -53.29 -1.41
N ASN A 2 -48.85 -52.49 -1.86
CA ASN A 2 -48.90 -51.03 -1.80
C ASN A 2 -49.28 -50.48 -0.41
N ARG A 3 -48.89 -49.22 -0.12
CA ARG A 3 -49.74 -48.13 0.40
C ARG A 3 -48.90 -46.85 0.59
N ARG A 4 -49.03 -45.88 -0.32
CA ARG A 4 -49.96 -44.71 -0.31
C ARG A 4 -49.47 -43.54 0.56
N ILE A 5 -48.61 -42.76 -0.09
CA ILE A 5 -48.44 -41.30 -0.11
C ILE A 5 -49.55 -40.49 0.58
N PHE A 6 -49.15 -39.58 1.48
CA PHE A 6 -49.80 -38.29 1.69
C PHE A 6 -48.82 -37.19 1.31
N VAL A 7 -49.14 -36.47 0.24
CA VAL A 7 -48.43 -35.25 -0.19
C VAL A 7 -49.03 -34.08 0.59
N ALA A 8 -48.21 -33.41 1.39
CA ALA A 8 -48.48 -32.02 1.78
C ALA A 8 -47.60 -31.13 0.89
N VAL A 9 -48.21 -30.55 -0.15
CA VAL A 9 -47.60 -29.51 -0.97
C VAL A 9 -47.60 -28.24 -0.13
N ALA A 10 -46.47 -27.94 0.52
CA ALA A 10 -46.17 -26.58 0.95
C ALA A 10 -45.32 -25.93 -0.15
N LEU A 11 -45.97 -25.15 -1.01
CA LEU A 11 -45.31 -24.20 -1.90
C LEU A 11 -44.63 -23.12 -1.03
N MET A 12 -43.42 -23.39 -0.57
CA MET A 12 -42.50 -22.31 -0.20
C MET A 12 -41.88 -21.80 -1.49
N VAL A 13 -42.16 -20.53 -1.82
CA VAL A 13 -41.44 -19.78 -2.83
C VAL A 13 -39.97 -19.74 -2.40
N ALA A 14 -39.15 -20.57 -3.04
CA ALA A 14 -37.70 -20.49 -2.92
C ALA A 14 -37.24 -19.21 -3.63
N ALA A 15 -37.02 -18.14 -2.88
CA ALA A 15 -36.15 -17.08 -3.36
C ALA A 15 -34.73 -17.66 -3.46
N PRO A 16 -33.99 -17.47 -4.58
CA PRO A 16 -32.60 -17.86 -4.62
C PRO A 16 -31.86 -16.93 -3.67
N ALA A 17 -31.48 -17.46 -2.51
CA ALA A 17 -30.45 -16.85 -1.68
C ALA A 17 -29.14 -16.95 -2.45
N PHE A 18 -28.92 -16.02 -3.39
CA PHE A 18 -27.60 -15.80 -3.95
C PHE A 18 -26.69 -15.41 -2.78
N ALA A 19 -25.78 -16.33 -2.49
CA ALA A 19 -24.69 -16.13 -1.56
C ALA A 19 -23.97 -14.82 -1.88
N GLN A 20 -24.05 -13.85 -0.97
CA GLN A 20 -22.99 -12.89 -0.85
C GLN A 20 -22.08 -13.39 0.28
N GLN A 21 -21.29 -14.40 -0.06
CA GLN A 21 -20.05 -14.65 0.65
C GLN A 21 -19.22 -13.37 0.47
N ALA A 22 -19.39 -12.44 1.41
CA ALA A 22 -18.61 -11.22 1.48
C ALA A 22 -17.16 -11.69 1.51
N ALA A 23 -16.46 -11.54 0.38
CA ALA A 23 -15.03 -11.67 0.34
C ALA A 23 -14.51 -10.86 1.53
N LYS A 24 -13.76 -11.50 2.43
CA LYS A 24 -13.10 -10.80 3.53
C LYS A 24 -12.48 -9.54 2.91
N PRO A 25 -12.80 -8.33 3.41
CA PRO A 25 -12.22 -7.11 2.88
C PRO A 25 -10.70 -7.33 2.82
N ALA A 26 -10.10 -7.06 1.65
CA ALA A 26 -8.65 -7.06 1.53
C ALA A 26 -8.06 -6.28 2.72
N PRO A 27 -6.91 -6.69 3.29
CA PRO A 27 -6.36 -6.08 4.48
C PRO A 27 -6.36 -4.56 4.34
N GLN A 28 -7.31 -3.91 5.03
CA GLN A 28 -7.38 -2.46 5.01
C GLN A 28 -6.11 -1.99 5.71
N PRO A 29 -5.42 -0.98 5.15
CA PRO A 29 -4.24 -0.45 5.80
C PRO A 29 -4.58 -0.10 7.25
N ALA A 30 -3.84 -0.64 8.22
CA ALA A 30 -4.16 -0.44 9.62
C ALA A 30 -4.17 1.05 9.94
N LEU A 31 -5.36 1.58 10.21
CA LEU A 31 -5.56 2.99 10.49
C LEU A 31 -5.16 3.26 11.95
N GLN A 32 -4.46 4.36 12.19
CA GLN A 32 -3.93 4.67 13.52
C GLN A 32 -5.09 4.84 14.52
N GLY A 33 -5.11 4.03 15.58
CA GLY A 33 -6.16 4.11 16.61
C GLY A 33 -7.49 3.43 16.25
N GLY A 34 -7.57 2.70 15.14
CA GLY A 34 -8.79 1.99 14.72
C GLY A 34 -9.74 2.84 13.87
N PRO A 35 -10.85 2.26 13.42
CA PRO A 35 -11.77 2.90 12.48
C PRO A 35 -12.40 4.18 13.04
N ASP A 36 -12.80 4.18 14.31
CA ASP A 36 -13.49 5.32 14.93
C ASP A 36 -12.58 6.54 15.09
N ALA A 37 -11.34 6.33 15.55
CA ALA A 37 -10.35 7.40 15.67
C ALA A 37 -9.99 7.99 14.30
N THR A 38 -9.97 7.15 13.26
CA THR A 38 -9.66 7.60 11.89
C THR A 38 -10.81 8.36 11.28
N PHE A 39 -12.05 7.89 11.49
CA PHE A 39 -13.25 8.61 11.10
C PHE A 39 -13.27 10.01 11.73
N ALA A 40 -13.07 10.10 13.04
CA ALA A 40 -13.02 11.38 13.76
C ALA A 40 -11.86 12.29 13.29
N ALA A 41 -10.73 11.71 12.88
CA ALA A 41 -9.61 12.49 12.34
C ALA A 41 -9.89 13.05 10.93
N TRP A 42 -10.76 12.39 10.17
CA TRP A 42 -11.11 12.75 8.80
C TRP A 42 -12.33 13.66 8.73
N ASP A 43 -13.30 13.50 9.65
CA ASP A 43 -14.47 14.37 9.81
C ASP A 43 -14.02 15.73 10.38
N LYS A 44 -13.79 16.70 9.49
CA LYS A 44 -13.19 17.98 9.83
C LYS A 44 -14.21 18.95 10.38
N ASP A 45 -15.44 18.88 9.91
CA ASP A 45 -16.52 19.72 10.40
C ASP A 45 -17.24 19.13 11.62
N GLY A 46 -16.98 17.86 11.94
CA GLY A 46 -17.51 17.18 13.12
C GLY A 46 -18.99 16.87 13.02
N ASN A 47 -19.54 16.80 11.80
CA ASN A 47 -20.97 16.58 11.58
C ASN A 47 -21.39 15.10 11.72
N GLY A 48 -20.44 14.20 11.99
CA GLY A 48 -20.68 12.76 12.14
C GLY A 48 -20.77 12.02 10.81
N THR A 49 -20.40 12.65 9.70
CA THR A 49 -20.32 12.07 8.35
C THR A 49 -19.02 12.51 7.68
N LEU A 50 -18.58 11.75 6.67
CA LEU A 50 -17.47 12.18 5.82
C LEU A 50 -18.02 12.67 4.49
N SER A 51 -17.82 13.95 4.22
CA SER A 51 -17.97 14.47 2.86
C SER A 51 -16.96 13.79 1.93
N LYS A 52 -17.22 13.89 0.62
CA LYS A 52 -16.33 13.34 -0.41
C LYS A 52 -14.91 13.91 -0.31
N ASP A 53 -14.80 15.19 0.03
CA ASP A 53 -13.52 15.89 0.12
C ASP A 53 -12.74 15.48 1.38
N GLU A 54 -13.42 15.34 2.51
CA GLU A 54 -12.84 14.80 3.75
C GLU A 54 -12.35 13.37 3.58
N PHE A 55 -13.18 12.51 2.98
CA PHE A 55 -12.79 11.14 2.70
C PHE A 55 -11.58 11.07 1.77
N ARG A 56 -11.56 11.88 0.69
CA ARG A 56 -10.45 11.90 -0.26
C ARG A 56 -9.17 12.39 0.39
N ALA A 57 -9.23 13.47 1.15
CA ALA A 57 -8.08 14.05 1.83
C ALA A 57 -7.53 13.09 2.89
N GLY A 58 -8.40 12.54 3.73
CA GLY A 58 -8.04 11.55 4.75
C GLY A 58 -7.41 10.31 4.14
N TRP A 59 -8.02 9.73 3.10
CA TRP A 59 -7.49 8.57 2.42
C TRP A 59 -6.11 8.81 1.80
N LEU A 60 -5.91 9.96 1.13
CA LEU A 60 -4.61 10.30 0.54
C LEU A 60 -3.54 10.44 1.62
N ALA A 61 -3.82 11.22 2.67
CA ALA A 61 -2.90 11.44 3.79
C ALA A 61 -2.53 10.11 4.47
N THR A 62 -3.50 9.24 4.70
CA THR A 62 -3.27 7.92 5.28
C THR A 62 -2.41 7.05 4.38
N ARG A 63 -2.66 7.02 3.07
CA ARG A 63 -1.81 6.27 2.13
C ARG A 63 -0.36 6.76 2.13
N GLU A 64 -0.16 8.07 2.18
CA GLU A 64 1.18 8.67 2.25
C GLU A 64 1.89 8.32 3.57
N ASP A 65 1.21 8.44 4.71
CA ASP A 65 1.76 8.05 6.02
C ASP A 65 2.15 6.56 6.04
N LEU A 66 1.30 5.67 5.54
CA LEU A 66 1.61 4.24 5.43
C LEU A 66 2.78 3.97 4.50
N ALA A 67 2.88 4.67 3.37
CA ALA A 67 4.01 4.54 2.46
C ALA A 67 5.31 4.98 3.15
N LEU A 68 5.30 6.13 3.83
CA LEU A 68 6.46 6.64 4.58
C LEU A 68 6.88 5.70 5.70
N ARG A 69 5.92 5.14 6.46
CA ARG A 69 6.20 4.14 7.51
C ARG A 69 6.85 2.89 6.95
N ARG A 70 6.33 2.37 5.84
CA ARG A 70 6.93 1.20 5.15
C ARG A 70 8.35 1.52 4.72
N LEU A 71 8.58 2.66 4.06
CA LEU A 71 9.91 3.07 3.64
C LEU A 71 10.85 3.26 4.82
N ARG A 72 10.37 3.78 5.96
CA ARG A 72 11.14 3.88 7.20
C ARG A 72 11.55 2.51 7.73
N THR A 73 10.64 1.55 7.74
CA THR A 73 10.93 0.16 8.14
C THR A 73 11.94 -0.49 7.20
N GLU A 74 11.79 -0.28 5.89
CA GLU A 74 12.74 -0.79 4.89
C GLU A 74 14.13 -0.19 5.08
N PHE A 75 14.21 1.13 5.29
CA PHE A 75 15.45 1.85 5.58
C PHE A 75 16.14 1.28 6.82
N ALA A 76 15.44 1.23 7.96
CA ALA A 76 15.99 0.75 9.22
C ALA A 76 16.39 -0.74 9.19
N ARG A 77 15.84 -1.52 8.26
CA ARG A 77 16.26 -2.92 8.07
C ARG A 77 17.61 -3.02 7.33
N HIS A 78 17.91 -2.07 6.47
CA HIS A 78 19.17 -2.07 5.71
C HIS A 78 20.30 -1.34 6.41
N ASP A 79 19.98 -0.32 7.21
CA ASP A 79 20.87 0.36 8.17
C ASP A 79 21.19 -0.59 9.34
N ALA A 80 22.10 -1.54 9.09
CA ALA A 80 22.39 -2.67 9.96
C ALA A 80 23.25 -2.25 11.16
N ASP A 81 24.14 -1.27 10.97
CA ASP A 81 24.99 -0.73 12.02
C ASP A 81 24.34 0.44 12.80
N LYS A 82 23.17 0.91 12.34
CA LYS A 82 22.38 2.00 12.93
C LYS A 82 23.11 3.34 12.87
N SER A 83 23.85 3.57 11.80
CA SER A 83 24.53 4.83 11.52
C SER A 83 23.53 5.98 11.29
N GLY A 84 22.28 5.67 10.97
CA GLY A 84 21.26 6.64 10.57
C GLY A 84 21.32 7.01 9.09
N LYS A 85 22.16 6.33 8.31
CA LYS A 85 22.28 6.42 6.86
C LYS A 85 22.45 5.03 6.25
N LEU A 86 22.36 4.95 4.93
CA LEU A 86 22.72 3.74 4.19
C LEU A 86 24.08 3.94 3.54
N GLU A 87 25.11 3.31 4.07
CA GLU A 87 26.44 3.30 3.46
C GLU A 87 26.46 2.45 2.17
N ALA A 88 27.49 2.62 1.34
CA ALA A 88 27.61 1.97 0.04
C ALA A 88 27.36 0.44 0.06
N GLY A 89 27.85 -0.25 1.10
CA GLY A 89 27.66 -1.69 1.25
C GLY A 89 26.21 -2.11 1.56
N GLU A 90 25.44 -1.23 2.21
CA GLU A 90 24.03 -1.44 2.53
C GLU A 90 23.13 -1.03 1.38
N TYR A 91 23.46 0.10 0.74
CA TYR A 91 22.84 0.58 -0.48
C TYR A 91 22.83 -0.49 -1.58
N ALA A 92 23.96 -1.17 -1.80
CA ALA A 92 24.09 -2.24 -2.79
C ALA A 92 23.16 -3.45 -2.53
N LYS A 93 22.65 -3.61 -1.30
CA LYS A 93 21.74 -4.69 -0.92
C LYS A 93 20.27 -4.34 -1.16
N LEU A 94 19.94 -3.10 -1.47
CA LEU A 94 18.57 -2.69 -1.75
C LEU A 94 18.04 -3.44 -2.99
N ALA A 95 16.85 -4.03 -2.89
CA ALA A 95 16.24 -4.76 -3.99
C ALA A 95 16.06 -3.90 -5.25
N LEU A 96 15.84 -2.58 -5.10
CA LEU A 96 15.78 -1.65 -6.22
C LEU A 96 17.11 -1.54 -6.96
N VAL A 97 18.22 -1.53 -6.23
CA VAL A 97 19.58 -1.47 -6.79
C VAL A 97 19.92 -2.81 -7.43
N GLN A 98 19.72 -3.92 -6.72
CA GLN A 98 20.01 -5.26 -7.20
C GLN A 98 19.25 -5.60 -8.49
N ARG A 99 17.96 -5.21 -8.58
CA ARG A 99 17.14 -5.46 -9.77
C ARG A 99 17.56 -4.57 -10.94
N ALA A 100 17.89 -3.31 -10.69
CA ALA A 100 18.30 -2.38 -11.75
C ALA A 100 19.74 -2.64 -12.24
N GLY A 101 20.58 -3.28 -11.42
CA GLY A 101 21.96 -3.61 -11.76
C GLY A 101 22.74 -2.36 -12.13
N THR A 102 23.37 -2.35 -13.31
CA THR A 102 24.13 -1.20 -13.83
C THR A 102 23.27 0.01 -14.19
N SER A 103 21.95 -0.17 -14.30
CA SER A 103 21.00 0.93 -14.51
C SER A 103 20.49 1.53 -13.21
N ALA A 104 20.93 1.01 -12.05
CA ALA A 104 20.62 1.64 -10.77
C ALA A 104 21.22 3.05 -10.73
N PRO A 105 20.47 4.05 -10.26
CA PRO A 105 21.04 5.36 -9.98
C PRO A 105 22.24 5.24 -9.04
N ALA A 106 23.26 6.08 -9.20
CA ALA A 106 24.38 6.09 -8.27
C ALA A 106 23.94 6.66 -6.91
N MET A 107 24.39 6.07 -5.80
CA MET A 107 24.13 6.57 -4.44
C MET A 107 24.56 8.04 -4.31
N THR A 108 25.74 8.37 -4.83
CA THR A 108 26.32 9.73 -4.80
C THR A 108 25.50 10.79 -5.55
N ALA A 109 24.53 10.40 -6.37
CA ALA A 109 23.60 11.35 -6.99
C ALA A 109 22.54 11.87 -6.00
N PHE A 110 22.38 11.21 -4.86
CA PHE A 110 21.39 11.54 -3.82
C PHE A 110 22.02 11.97 -2.50
N ASP A 111 23.29 11.62 -2.25
CA ASP A 111 24.11 12.07 -1.11
C ASP A 111 24.47 13.56 -1.28
N LYS A 112 23.61 14.44 -0.76
CA LYS A 112 23.67 15.90 -0.93
C LYS A 112 24.68 16.52 0.01
N ASP A 113 24.75 16.04 1.25
CA ASP A 113 25.70 16.54 2.23
C ASP A 113 27.09 15.88 2.11
N LYS A 114 27.21 14.85 1.28
CA LYS A 114 28.46 14.16 0.92
C LYS A 114 29.09 13.46 2.11
N ASP A 115 28.25 12.94 3.01
CA ASP A 115 28.70 12.24 4.21
C ASP A 115 29.04 10.76 3.94
N GLY A 116 28.85 10.29 2.71
CA GLY A 116 29.21 8.95 2.27
C GLY A 116 28.11 7.90 2.42
N GLY A 117 26.88 8.30 2.76
CA GLY A 117 25.72 7.42 2.68
C GLY A 117 24.44 8.19 2.36
N LEU A 118 23.30 7.49 2.39
CA LEU A 118 22.00 8.12 2.20
C LEU A 118 21.27 8.24 3.53
N GLN A 119 21.04 9.45 4.03
CA GLN A 119 20.10 9.61 5.13
C GLN A 119 18.67 9.40 4.61
N PHE A 120 17.71 9.26 5.53
CA PHE A 120 16.35 8.88 5.14
C PHE A 120 15.70 9.82 4.11
N ALA A 121 15.94 11.13 4.20
CA ALA A 121 15.39 12.09 3.24
C ALA A 121 15.91 11.84 1.82
N GLU A 122 17.19 11.54 1.68
CA GLU A 122 17.86 11.25 0.41
C GLU A 122 17.45 9.88 -0.14
N TYR A 123 17.29 8.90 0.75
CA TYR A 123 16.73 7.60 0.42
C TYR A 123 15.32 7.71 -0.19
N LEU A 124 14.45 8.60 0.32
CA LEU A 124 13.12 8.83 -0.28
C LEU A 124 13.22 9.33 -1.73
N GLU A 125 14.17 10.22 -2.01
CA GLU A 125 14.42 10.72 -3.37
C GLU A 125 14.93 9.61 -4.29
N PHE A 126 15.86 8.80 -3.79
CA PHE A 126 16.35 7.62 -4.49
C PHE A 126 15.19 6.65 -4.83
N VAL A 127 14.35 6.27 -3.86
CA VAL A 127 13.23 5.34 -4.08
C VAL A 127 12.24 5.90 -5.10
N LYS A 128 11.97 7.21 -5.07
CA LYS A 128 11.10 7.87 -6.04
C LYS A 128 11.65 7.74 -7.46
N VAL A 129 12.94 7.99 -7.64
CA VAL A 129 13.61 7.94 -8.96
C VAL A 129 13.79 6.49 -9.44
N ALA A 130 14.36 5.63 -8.61
CA ALA A 130 14.61 4.23 -8.95
C ALA A 130 13.29 3.46 -9.16
N GLY A 131 12.25 3.74 -8.36
CA GLY A 131 10.92 3.16 -8.54
C GLY A 131 10.24 3.59 -9.84
N ALA A 132 10.43 4.84 -10.28
CA ALA A 132 9.91 5.31 -11.56
C ALA A 132 10.64 4.66 -12.76
N GLN A 133 11.95 4.40 -12.63
CA GLN A 133 12.75 3.73 -13.67
C GLN A 133 12.45 2.23 -13.81
N GLN A 134 11.87 1.59 -12.78
CA GLN A 134 11.49 0.17 -12.81
C GLN A 134 10.09 -0.10 -13.36
N GLN A 135 9.25 0.92 -13.54
CA GLN A 135 8.04 0.73 -14.32
C GLN A 135 8.47 0.58 -15.78
N PRO A 136 8.12 -0.51 -16.49
CA PRO A 136 8.27 -0.50 -17.93
C PRO A 136 7.48 0.72 -18.40
N ARG A 137 8.17 1.66 -19.06
CA ARG A 137 7.53 2.74 -19.80
C ARG A 137 6.36 2.10 -20.53
N ALA A 138 5.13 2.37 -20.08
CA ALA A 138 3.94 1.67 -20.55
C ALA A 138 4.06 1.53 -22.06
N ALA A 139 4.17 0.30 -22.54
CA ALA A 139 4.30 0.04 -23.97
C ALA A 139 3.13 0.79 -24.61
N ALA A 140 3.45 1.84 -25.38
CA ALA A 140 2.45 2.58 -26.12
C ALA A 140 1.62 1.55 -26.90
N PRO A 141 0.27 1.64 -26.87
CA PRO A 141 -0.53 0.72 -27.65
C PRO A 141 -0.08 0.85 -29.10
N LYS A 142 0.40 -0.25 -29.69
CA LYS A 142 0.67 -0.28 -31.13
C LYS A 142 -0.67 -0.04 -31.81
N ALA A 143 -0.81 1.13 -32.42
CA ALA A 143 -1.94 1.44 -33.29
C ALA A 143 -1.99 0.35 -34.38
N LYS A 144 -3.17 -0.24 -34.52
CA LYS A 144 -3.46 -1.26 -35.54
C LYS A 144 -3.89 -0.58 -36.82
#